data_AF-A0A831T0S7-F1
#
_entry.id   AF-A0A831T0S7-F1
#
_cell.length_a   1.000
_cell.length_b   1.000
_cell.length_c   1.000
_cell.angle_alpha   90.00
_cell.angle_beta   90.00
_cell.angle_gamma   90.00
#
_symmetry.space_group_name_H-M   'P 1'
#
loop_
_entity.id
_entity.type
_entity.pdbx_description
1 polymer ?
#
loop_
_entity_poly.entity_id
_entity_poly.type
_entity_poly.pdbx_seq_one_letter_code
_entity_poly.pdbx_strand_id
1 'polypeptide(L)'
;IHTGTSIFPGARNKFADPMDLDDVAVDFPDLTIILAHGGRPFYTETAFFLLRRHKNIYFDISSIPPKNLLESFPRLEMLADKAMFGSDWPGPHVPGIKENIEAFKMLSISDEAKRKILRETALKVFGNQ
;
A
#
# COMPACT_ATOMS: atom_id res chain seq x y z
N ILE A 1 -7.05 0.70 -6.53
CA ILE A 1 -7.83 -0.57 -6.64
C ILE A 1 -7.72 -1.28 -5.30
N HIS A 2 -8.84 -1.67 -4.68
CA HIS A 2 -8.81 -2.45 -3.43
C HIS A 2 -8.08 -3.78 -3.65
N THR A 3 -7.11 -4.10 -2.81
CA THR A 3 -6.41 -5.40 -2.83
C THR A 3 -6.36 -5.96 -1.41
N GLY A 4 -6.38 -7.27 -1.25
CA GLY A 4 -6.40 -7.88 0.08
C GLY A 4 -7.80 -8.21 0.60
N THR A 5 -7.84 -9.15 1.54
CA THR A 5 -9.09 -9.80 1.93
C THR A 5 -9.97 -8.89 2.77
N SER A 6 -11.28 -9.03 2.59
CA SER A 6 -12.32 -8.40 3.39
C SER A 6 -13.17 -9.45 4.11
N ILE A 7 -13.64 -9.11 5.31
CA ILE A 7 -14.51 -9.96 6.14
C ILE A 7 -15.99 -9.51 6.10
N PHE A 8 -16.31 -8.49 5.30
CA PHE A 8 -17.66 -7.96 5.20
C PHE A 8 -18.61 -8.95 4.48
N PRO A 9 -19.91 -8.97 4.84
CA PRO A 9 -20.90 -9.78 4.12
C PRO A 9 -20.89 -9.49 2.62
N GLY A 10 -20.84 -10.54 1.80
CA GLY A 10 -20.82 -10.44 0.34
C GLY A 10 -19.44 -10.23 -0.28
N ALA A 11 -18.38 -10.03 0.52
CA ALA A 11 -17.02 -9.97 0.01
C ALA A 11 -16.60 -11.28 -0.67
N ARG A 12 -15.98 -11.19 -1.84
CA ARG A 12 -15.46 -12.33 -2.59
C ARG A 12 -13.93 -12.25 -2.65
N ASN A 13 -13.27 -12.83 -1.67
CA ASN A 13 -11.81 -12.75 -1.51
C ASN A 13 -10.99 -13.37 -2.65
N LYS A 14 -11.60 -14.16 -3.54
CA LYS A 14 -10.93 -14.60 -4.77
C LYS A 14 -10.51 -13.44 -5.70
N PHE A 15 -11.15 -12.28 -5.57
CA PHE A 15 -10.82 -11.07 -6.35
C PHE A 15 -9.95 -10.08 -5.58
N ALA A 16 -9.43 -10.50 -4.42
CA ALA A 16 -8.56 -9.67 -3.59
C ALA A 16 -7.07 -9.83 -3.93
N ASP A 17 -6.71 -10.91 -4.63
CA ASP A 17 -5.35 -11.12 -5.11
C ASP A 17 -5.00 -10.06 -6.16
N PRO A 18 -3.94 -9.25 -5.98
CA PRO A 18 -3.57 -8.23 -6.95
C PRO A 18 -2.95 -8.79 -8.23
N MET A 19 -2.73 -10.12 -8.36
CA MET A 19 -2.10 -10.71 -9.54
C MET A 19 -2.80 -10.35 -10.86
N ASP A 20 -4.12 -10.19 -10.86
CA ASP A 20 -4.89 -9.78 -12.05
C ASP A 20 -4.45 -8.38 -12.58
N LEU A 21 -3.74 -7.60 -11.76
CA LEU A 21 -3.19 -6.30 -12.17
C LEU A 21 -1.83 -6.40 -12.87
N ASP A 22 -1.20 -7.59 -12.95
CA ASP A 22 -0.02 -7.82 -13.80
C ASP A 22 -0.37 -7.55 -15.26
N ASP A 23 -1.46 -8.14 -15.75
CA ASP A 23 -1.95 -7.97 -17.12
C ASP A 23 -2.28 -6.50 -17.42
N VAL A 24 -2.99 -5.83 -16.51
CA VAL A 24 -3.31 -4.40 -16.65
C VAL A 24 -2.05 -3.54 -16.73
N ALA A 25 -1.04 -3.81 -15.90
CA ALA A 25 0.20 -3.05 -15.93
C ALA A 25 1.04 -3.30 -17.19
N VAL A 26 0.98 -4.51 -17.76
CA VAL A 26 1.61 -4.86 -19.04
C VAL A 26 0.90 -4.15 -20.21
N ASP A 27 -0.42 -4.20 -20.25
CA ASP A 27 -1.21 -3.64 -21.35
C ASP A 27 -1.24 -2.11 -21.33
N PHE A 28 -1.18 -1.50 -20.15
CA PHE A 28 -1.24 -0.06 -19.94
C PHE A 28 -0.02 0.46 -19.15
N PRO A 29 1.19 0.44 -19.74
CA PRO A 29 2.44 0.75 -19.03
C PRO A 29 2.58 2.20 -18.55
N ASP A 30 1.74 3.10 -19.08
CA ASP A 30 1.70 4.53 -18.70
C ASP A 30 0.53 4.86 -17.75
N LEU A 31 -0.36 3.90 -17.48
CA LEU A 31 -1.39 4.03 -16.47
C LEU A 31 -0.78 3.84 -15.09
N THR A 32 -0.89 4.86 -14.23
CA THR A 32 -0.52 4.73 -12.82
C THR A 32 -1.55 3.88 -12.07
N ILE A 33 -1.09 2.79 -11.47
CA ILE A 33 -1.94 1.85 -10.71
C ILE A 33 -1.56 1.90 -9.23
N ILE A 34 -2.55 2.00 -8.36
CA ILE A 34 -2.36 2.02 -6.91
C ILE A 34 -3.07 0.80 -6.31
N LEU A 35 -2.30 -0.09 -5.68
CA LEU A 35 -2.79 -1.20 -4.88
C LEU A 35 -3.20 -0.64 -3.52
N ALA A 36 -4.49 -0.35 -3.33
CA ALA A 36 -4.97 0.02 -2.02
C ALA A 36 -4.82 -1.17 -1.09
N HIS A 37 -4.29 -0.94 0.12
CA HIS A 37 -4.05 -1.94 1.17
C HIS A 37 -2.93 -2.95 0.93
N GLY A 38 -2.24 -2.91 -0.21
CA GLY A 38 -1.09 -3.76 -0.48
C GLY A 38 -1.35 -5.27 -0.33
N GLY A 39 -2.54 -5.76 -0.66
CA GLY A 39 -2.86 -7.19 -0.63
C GLY A 39 -3.07 -7.79 0.76
N ARG A 40 -3.09 -7.01 1.85
CA ARG A 40 -3.17 -7.58 3.21
C ARG A 40 -4.42 -8.45 3.45
N PRO A 41 -4.34 -9.44 4.35
CA PRO A 41 -3.13 -9.98 4.93
C PRO A 41 -2.49 -11.08 4.06
N PHE A 42 -3.23 -11.67 3.11
CA PHE A 42 -2.79 -12.90 2.44
C PHE A 42 -1.93 -12.69 1.19
N TYR A 43 -2.03 -11.52 0.55
CA TYR A 43 -1.43 -11.27 -0.77
C TYR A 43 -0.33 -10.20 -0.73
N THR A 44 0.28 -9.96 0.42
CA THR A 44 1.37 -8.97 0.56
C THR A 44 2.60 -9.36 -0.26
N GLU A 45 2.92 -10.66 -0.37
CA GLU A 45 4.00 -11.15 -1.24
C GLU A 45 3.68 -10.95 -2.73
N THR A 46 2.43 -11.16 -3.15
CA THR A 46 2.01 -10.86 -4.53
C THR A 46 2.12 -9.35 -4.81
N ALA A 47 1.61 -8.51 -3.91
CA ALA A 47 1.73 -7.06 -4.02
C ALA A 47 3.20 -6.63 -4.09
N PHE A 48 4.06 -7.19 -3.24
CA PHE A 48 5.50 -6.94 -3.26
C PHE A 48 6.13 -7.27 -4.61
N PHE A 49 5.81 -8.43 -5.18
CA PHE A 49 6.31 -8.84 -6.51
C PHE A 49 5.92 -7.82 -7.59
N LEU A 50 4.64 -7.44 -7.65
CA LEU A 50 4.14 -6.48 -8.64
C LEU A 50 4.79 -5.10 -8.50
N LEU A 51 4.96 -4.62 -7.26
CA LEU A 51 5.63 -3.35 -6.97
C LEU A 51 7.09 -3.34 -7.45
N ARG A 52 7.78 -4.47 -7.36
CA ARG A 52 9.17 -4.64 -7.84
C ARG A 52 9.27 -4.81 -9.34
N ARG A 53 8.28 -5.45 -9.96
CA ARG A 53 8.26 -5.77 -11.40
C ARG A 53 7.88 -4.57 -12.26
N HIS A 54 6.85 -3.83 -11.87
CA HIS A 54 6.24 -2.81 -12.73
C HIS A 54 6.60 -1.40 -12.31
N LYS A 55 7.06 -0.57 -13.24
CA LYS A 55 7.43 0.83 -12.95
C LYS A 55 6.23 1.67 -12.49
N ASN A 56 5.04 1.38 -13.02
CA ASN A 56 3.80 2.16 -12.88
C ASN A 56 2.86 1.67 -11.76
N ILE A 57 3.25 0.65 -11.00
CA ILE A 57 2.51 0.18 -9.82
C ILE A 57 3.06 0.82 -8.54
N TYR A 58 2.14 1.34 -7.74
CA TYR A 58 2.32 1.93 -6.41
C TYR A 58 1.35 1.25 -5.44
N PHE A 59 1.49 1.53 -4.15
CA PHE A 59 0.51 1.09 -3.15
C PHE A 59 0.39 2.10 -2.02
N ASP A 60 -0.72 2.02 -1.30
CA ASP A 60 -0.81 2.62 0.02
C ASP A 60 -0.74 1.56 1.11
N ILE A 61 -0.22 1.97 2.28
CA ILE A 61 -0.08 1.11 3.45
C ILE A 61 -1.35 1.08 4.32
N SER A 62 -2.46 1.62 3.82
CA SER A 62 -3.66 1.83 4.62
C SER A 62 -4.26 0.52 5.12
N SER A 63 -4.91 0.56 6.28
CA SER A 63 -5.57 -0.57 6.97
C SER A 63 -4.67 -1.79 7.27
N ILE A 64 -3.36 -1.61 7.12
CA ILE A 64 -2.36 -2.37 7.87
C ILE A 64 -2.05 -1.56 9.14
N PRO A 65 -2.32 -2.07 10.35
CA PRO A 65 -1.93 -1.37 11.56
C PRO A 65 -0.43 -1.05 11.52
N PRO A 66 0.03 0.19 11.79
CA PRO A 66 1.44 0.56 11.64
C PRO A 66 2.39 -0.40 12.36
N LYS A 67 2.05 -0.82 13.58
CA LYS A 67 2.82 -1.82 14.36
C LYS A 67 3.05 -3.17 13.67
N ASN A 68 2.18 -3.57 12.72
CA ASN A 68 2.28 -4.82 11.97
C ASN A 68 2.85 -4.59 10.56
N LEU A 69 3.18 -3.34 10.20
CA LEU A 69 3.54 -3.00 8.83
C LEU A 69 4.85 -3.66 8.38
N LEU A 70 5.86 -3.71 9.26
CA LEU A 70 7.13 -4.38 8.96
C LEU A 70 7.04 -5.91 9.02
N GLU A 71 6.00 -6.46 9.64
CA GLU A 71 5.69 -7.89 9.52
C GLU A 71 5.06 -8.19 8.16
N SER A 72 4.13 -7.34 7.72
CA SER A 72 3.44 -7.48 6.42
C SER A 72 4.35 -7.15 5.22
N PHE A 73 5.25 -6.17 5.39
CA PHE A 73 6.22 -5.72 4.41
C PHE A 73 7.62 -5.57 5.05
N PRO A 74 8.35 -6.67 5.28
CA PRO A 74 9.68 -6.64 5.91
C PRO A 74 10.71 -5.81 5.13
N ARG A 75 10.48 -5.65 3.82
CA ARG A 75 11.34 -4.91 2.90
C ARG A 75 10.75 -3.55 2.48
N LEU A 76 9.95 -2.94 3.35
CA LEU A 76 9.24 -1.68 3.07
C LEU A 76 10.17 -0.55 2.61
N GLU A 77 11.37 -0.41 3.18
CA GLU A 77 12.31 0.65 2.79
C GLU A 77 12.71 0.57 1.31
N MET A 78 12.83 -0.65 0.75
CA MET A 78 13.12 -0.84 -0.68
C MET A 78 11.97 -0.39 -1.58
N LEU A 79 10.77 -0.24 -1.00
CA LEU A 79 9.55 0.18 -1.67
C LEU A 79 9.17 1.63 -1.34
N ALA A 80 9.99 2.38 -0.61
CA ALA A 80 9.63 3.71 -0.12
C ALA A 80 9.17 4.67 -1.24
N ASP A 81 9.82 4.61 -2.41
CA ASP A 81 9.47 5.41 -3.61
C ASP A 81 8.18 4.96 -4.33
N LYS A 82 7.53 3.91 -3.82
CA LYS A 82 6.28 3.33 -4.35
C LYS A 82 5.18 3.19 -3.28
N ALA A 83 5.54 3.33 -2.01
CA ALA A 83 4.65 3.30 -0.86
C ALA A 83 4.12 4.71 -0.55
N MET A 84 2.83 4.81 -0.25
CA MET A 84 2.17 6.03 0.21
C MET A 84 1.45 5.77 1.52
N PHE A 85 1.42 6.78 2.40
CA PHE A 85 0.57 6.75 3.57
C PHE A 85 -0.90 6.83 3.16
N GLY A 86 -1.70 5.94 3.74
CA GLY A 86 -3.15 6.06 3.82
C GLY A 86 -3.58 5.48 5.16
N SER A 87 -4.68 5.98 5.74
CA SER A 87 -5.18 5.50 7.03
C SER A 87 -6.29 4.47 6.89
N ASP A 88 -7.05 4.52 5.79
CA ASP A 88 -8.35 3.85 5.62
C ASP A 88 -9.40 4.31 6.65
N TRP A 89 -9.23 5.50 7.25
CA TRP A 89 -10.24 6.08 8.14
C TRP A 89 -11.48 6.51 7.33
N PRO A 90 -12.73 6.29 7.82
CA PRO A 90 -13.14 5.81 9.14
C PRO A 90 -13.40 4.28 9.19
N GLY A 91 -12.57 3.49 8.51
CA GLY A 91 -12.69 2.04 8.43
C GLY A 91 -12.59 1.34 9.80
N PRO A 92 -13.06 0.08 9.88
CA PRO A 92 -13.08 -0.68 11.12
C PRO A 92 -11.68 -0.78 11.74
N HIS A 93 -11.60 -0.62 13.06
CA HIS A 93 -10.35 -0.76 13.84
C HIS A 93 -9.25 0.27 13.50
N VAL A 94 -9.55 1.30 12.70
CA VAL A 94 -8.64 2.43 12.45
C VAL A 94 -8.89 3.50 13.54
N PRO A 95 -7.95 3.74 14.48
CA PRO A 95 -8.18 4.65 15.61
C PRO A 95 -8.34 6.12 15.19
N GLY A 96 -7.74 6.50 14.06
CA GLY A 96 -7.77 7.87 13.52
C GLY A 96 -6.57 8.15 12.63
N ILE A 97 -6.64 9.22 11.84
CA ILE A 97 -5.55 9.60 10.92
C ILE A 97 -4.29 9.99 11.70
N LYS A 98 -4.46 10.82 12.74
CA LYS A 98 -3.35 11.33 13.57
C LYS A 98 -2.63 10.18 14.28
N GLU A 99 -3.38 9.29 14.90
CA GLU A 99 -2.88 8.14 15.65
C GLU A 99 -2.08 7.20 14.75
N ASN A 100 -2.54 6.98 13.51
CA ASN A 100 -1.81 6.19 12.53
C ASN A 100 -0.50 6.86 12.10
N ILE A 101 -0.50 8.17 11.86
CA ILE A 101 0.73 8.91 11.51
C ILE A 101 1.74 8.85 12.64
N GLU A 102 1.32 9.08 13.89
CA GLU A 102 2.22 9.03 15.04
C GLU A 102 2.79 7.62 15.26
N ALA A 103 1.97 6.58 15.13
CA ALA A 103 2.45 5.20 15.21
C ALA A 103 3.40 4.84 14.04
N PHE A 104 3.13 5.33 12.83
CA PHE A 104 4.01 5.12 11.68
C PHE A 104 5.38 5.78 11.87
N LYS A 105 5.43 6.99 12.44
CA LYS A 105 6.69 7.69 12.74
C LYS A 105 7.59 6.91 13.70
N MET A 106 7.01 6.06 14.55
CA MET A 106 7.74 5.20 15.49
C MET A 106 8.35 3.95 14.85
N LEU A 107 8.10 3.67 13.58
CA LEU A 107 8.68 2.51 12.90
C LEU A 107 10.21 2.61 12.79
N SER A 108 10.86 1.46 12.93
CA SER A 108 12.32 1.29 12.80
C SER A 108 12.75 1.25 11.33
N ILE A 109 12.44 2.31 10.59
CA ILE A 109 12.89 2.56 9.22
C ILE A 109 13.55 3.94 9.16
N SER A 110 14.35 4.18 8.11
CA SER A 110 15.05 5.46 7.91
C SER A 110 14.08 6.65 7.82
N ASP A 111 14.57 7.82 8.23
CA ASP A 111 13.80 9.07 8.08
C ASP A 111 13.52 9.41 6.62
N GLU A 112 14.39 8.98 5.71
CA GLU A 112 14.15 9.09 4.27
C GLU A 112 12.93 8.27 3.85
N ALA A 113 12.88 6.98 4.24
CA ALA A 113 11.71 6.14 3.95
C ALA A 113 10.43 6.74 4.57
N LYS A 114 10.50 7.28 5.80
CA LYS A 114 9.35 7.94 6.43
C LYS A 114 8.87 9.14 5.64
N ARG A 115 9.76 10.04 5.19
CA ARG A 115 9.40 11.21 4.37
C ARG A 115 8.77 10.82 3.04
N LYS A 116 9.36 9.84 2.35
CA LYS A 116 8.84 9.32 1.09
C LYS A 116 7.43 8.79 1.24
N ILE A 117 7.23 7.90 2.20
CA ILE A 117 5.95 7.22 2.42
C ILE A 117 4.89 8.20 2.91
N LEU A 118 5.20 9.08 3.87
CA LEU A 118 4.23 10.03 4.41
C LEU A 118 3.79 11.11 3.43
N ARG A 119 4.62 11.43 2.41
CA ARG A 119 4.35 12.61 1.57
C ARG A 119 4.92 12.53 0.16
N GLU A 120 6.22 12.30 -0.01
CA GLU A 120 6.88 12.59 -1.28
C GLU A 120 6.40 11.66 -2.42
N THR A 121 6.13 10.39 -2.11
CA THR A 121 5.60 9.44 -3.11
C THR A 121 4.22 9.87 -3.59
N ALA A 122 3.35 10.32 -2.68
CA ALA A 122 2.03 10.82 -3.05
C ALA A 122 2.11 12.09 -3.91
N LEU A 123 3.02 13.02 -3.59
CA LEU A 123 3.25 14.20 -4.42
C LEU A 123 3.80 13.85 -5.80
N LYS A 124 4.68 12.86 -5.91
CA LYS A 124 5.15 12.37 -7.21
C LYS A 124 4.01 11.80 -8.06
N VAL A 125 3.09 11.07 -7.44
CA VAL A 125 1.99 10.38 -8.11
C VAL A 125 0.84 11.33 -8.49
N PHE A 126 0.49 12.28 -7.61
CA PHE A 126 -0.69 13.13 -7.78
C PHE A 126 -0.38 14.61 -8.02
N GLY A 127 0.83 15.08 -7.75
CA GLY A 127 1.18 16.51 -7.72
C GLY A 127 1.52 17.13 -9.09
N ASN A 128 1.59 16.34 -10.16
CA ASN A 128 1.84 16.80 -11.52
C ASN A 128 0.56 16.90 -12.36
N GLN A 129 -0.57 17.26 -11.74
CA GLN A 129 -1.82 17.58 -12.45
C GLN A 129 -1.91 19.08 -12.74
#